data_AF-A0A348ZUQ0-F1
#
_entry.id   AF-A0A348ZUQ0-F1
#
_cell.length_a   1.000
_cell.length_b   1.000
_cell.length_c   1.000
_cell.angle_alpha   90.00
_cell.angle_beta   90.00
_cell.angle_gamma   90.00
#
_symmetry.space_group_name_H-M   'P 1'
#
loop_
_entity.id
_entity.type
_entity.pdbx_description
1 polymer ?
#
loop_
_entity_poly.entity_id
_entity_poly.type
_entity_poly.pdbx_seq_one_letter_code
_entity_poly.pdbx_strand_id
1 'polypeptide(L)' 'MLIRVLYKDNKYDYVPDSRLEELIESGRIKQFFRTDGWVTVGEDPIRGMGGRGDRIGYSGPERRRAIRAA' A
#
# COMPACT_ATOMS: atom_id res chain seq x y z
N MET A 1 7.94 -7.98 10.06
CA MET A 1 8.19 -6.78 10.90
C MET A 1 6.88 -6.26 11.47
N LEU A 2 6.89 -5.49 12.56
CA LEU A 2 5.68 -4.84 13.09
C LEU A 2 5.53 -3.45 12.49
N ILE A 3 4.30 -3.11 12.10
CA ILE A 3 3.93 -1.85 11.48
C ILE A 3 2.91 -1.15 12.37
N ARG A 4 3.17 0.12 12.67
CA ARG A 4 2.23 0.94 13.44
C ARG A 4 1.07 1.35 12.54
N VAL A 5 -0.16 1.19 13.02
CA VAL A 5 -1.38 1.57 12.30
C VAL A 5 -2.25 2.49 13.14
N LEU A 6 -3.08 3.29 12.46
CA LEU A 6 -4.15 4.09 13.04
C LEU A 6 -5.48 3.54 12.52
N TYR A 7 -6.30 2.99 13.41
CA TYR A 7 -7.64 2.50 13.08
C TYR A 7 -8.64 3.64 12.83
N LYS A 8 -9.77 3.30 12.21
CA LYS A 8 -10.91 4.23 12.06
C LYS A 8 -11.44 4.78 13.38
N ASP A 9 -11.30 4.01 14.45
CA ASP A 9 -11.64 4.38 15.83
C ASP A 9 -10.62 5.34 16.48
N ASN A 10 -9.64 5.85 15.72
CA ASN A 10 -8.51 6.65 16.21
C ASN A 10 -7.60 5.95 17.24
N LYS A 11 -7.70 4.62 17.33
CA LYS A 11 -6.80 3.79 18.13
C LYS A 11 -5.52 3.47 17.34
N TYR A 12 -4.37 3.56 18.02
CA TYR A 12 -3.10 3.08 17.49
C TYR A 12 -2.83 1.64 17.92
N ASP A 13 -2.18 0.87 17.04
CA ASP A 13 -1.76 -0.50 17.32
C ASP A 13 -0.55 -0.89 16.46
N TYR A 14 0.04 -2.06 16.74
CA TYR A 14 1.16 -2.61 15.99
C TYR A 14 0.76 -3.98 15.43
N VAL A 15 0.71 -4.05 14.10
CA VAL A 15 0.30 -5.27 13.39
C VAL A 15 1.49 -5.85 12.63
N PRO A 16 1.56 -7.18 12.45
CA PRO A 16 2.55 -7.76 11.56
C PRO A 16 2.32 -7.28 10.12
N ASP A 17 3.40 -7.13 9.35
CA ASP A 17 3.34 -6.70 7.95
C ASP A 17 2.38 -7.56 7.12
N SER A 18 2.31 -8.86 7.41
CA SER A 18 1.45 -9.81 6.71
C SER A 18 -0.06 -9.53 6.92
N ARG A 19 -0.43 -8.82 7.99
CA ARG A 19 -1.82 -8.39 8.24
C ARG A 19 -2.12 -6.98 7.71
N LEU A 20 -1.10 -6.21 7.35
CA LEU A 20 -1.31 -4.84 6.88
C LEU A 20 -2.16 -4.83 5.60
N GLU A 21 -1.87 -5.73 4.66
CA GLU A 21 -2.59 -5.81 3.38
C GLU A 21 -4.09 -6.08 3.59
N GLU A 22 -4.43 -7.07 4.42
CA GLU A 22 -5.82 -7.36 4.79
C GLU A 22 -6.51 -6.15 5.43
N LEU A 23 -5.81 -5.41 6.30
CA LEU A 23 -6.36 -4.23 6.98
C LEU A 23 -6.59 -3.04 6.04
N ILE A 24 -5.74 -2.89 5.03
CA ILE A 24 -5.88 -1.90 3.96
C ILE A 24 -7.05 -2.28 3.06
N GLU A 25 -7.11 -3.52 2.57
CA GLU A 25 -8.18 -4.00 1.68
C GLU A 25 -9.55 -4.00 2.36
N SER A 26 -9.62 -4.38 3.64
CA SER A 26 -10.86 -4.31 4.44
C SER A 26 -11.20 -2.88 4.89
N GLY A 27 -10.33 -1.90 4.64
CA GLY A 27 -10.55 -0.50 5.00
C GLY A 27 -10.72 -0.29 6.50
N ARG A 28 -10.06 -1.09 7.35
CA ARG A 28 -10.19 -1.01 8.81
C ARG A 28 -9.27 0.05 9.43
N ILE A 29 -8.20 0.42 8.72
CA ILE A 29 -7.24 1.44 9.13
C ILE A 29 -7.38 2.72 8.29
N LYS A 30 -7.04 3.86 8.90
CA LYS A 30 -6.94 5.17 8.25
C LYS A 30 -5.53 5.41 7.74
N GLN A 31 -4.53 5.09 8.56
CA GLN A 31 -3.13 5.36 8.27
C GLN A 31 -2.23 4.24 8.78
N PHE A 32 -1.06 4.08 8.18
CA PHE A 32 -0.01 3.20 8.68
C PHE A 32 1.37 3.85 8.56
N PHE A 33 2.29 3.47 9.43
CA PHE A 33 3.63 4.06 9.51
C PHE A 33 4.65 3.16 8.80
N ARG A 34 5.39 3.73 7.86
CA ARG A 34 6.55 3.11 7.21
C ARG A 34 7.81 3.91 7.54
N THR A 35 8.96 3.45 7.07
CA THR A 35 10.26 4.13 7.26
C THR A 35 10.23 5.62 6.94
N ASP A 36 9.46 6.00 5.92
CA ASP A 36 9.34 7.36 5.39
C ASP A 36 8.31 8.23 6.12
N GLY A 37 7.48 7.65 7.01
CA GLY A 37 6.44 8.36 7.74
C GLY A 37 5.05 7.69 7.67
N TRP A 38 4.02 8.48 7.98
CA TRP A 38 2.62 8.05 7.91
C TRP A 38 2.11 8.04 6.47
N VAL A 39 1.38 7.00 6.11
CA VAL A 39 0.72 6.81 4.82
C VAL A 39 -0.79 6.72 5.07
N THR A 40 -1.57 7.57 4.41
CA THR A 40 -3.02 7.63 4.50
C THR A 40 -3.68 6.75 3.45
N VAL A 41 -4.48 5.80 3.91
CA VAL A 41 -5.15 4.83 3.03
C VAL A 41 -6.23 5.53 2.22
N GLY A 42 -6.11 5.47 0.89
CA GLY A 42 -7.04 6.09 -0.07
C GLY A 42 -6.63 7.49 -0.55
N GLU A 43 -5.60 8.09 0.05
CA GLU A 43 -5.04 9.38 -0.39
C GLU A 43 -3.60 9.20 -0.90
N ASP A 44 -2.76 8.53 -0.13
CA ASP A 44 -1.39 8.26 -0.51
C ASP A 44 -1.26 7.05 -1.44
N PRO A 45 -0.28 7.06 -2.36
CA PRO A 45 -0.03 5.94 -3.26
C PRO A 45 0.46 4.70 -2.49
N ILE A 46 -0.39 3.68 -2.42
CA ILE A 46 -0.05 2.37 -1.86
C ILE A 46 0.41 1.45 -3.00
N ARG A 47 1.62 0.89 -2.86
CA ARG A 47 2.20 -0.06 -3.83
C ARG A 47 1.24 -1.24 -4.02
N GLY A 48 0.99 -1.65 -5.28
CA GLY A 48 0.10 -2.77 -5.60
C GLY A 48 -1.37 -2.40 -5.84
N MET A 49 -1.84 -1.23 -5.39
CA MET A 49 -3.22 -0.79 -5.61
C MET A 49 -3.44 -0.12 -6.99
N GLY A 50 -2.34 0.19 -7.70
CA GLY A 50 -2.35 0.78 -9.05
C GLY A 50 -2.88 -0.10 -10.19
N GLY A 51 -3.43 -1.28 -9.89
CA GLY A 51 -4.12 -2.14 -10.86
C GLY A 51 -5.64 -1.97 -10.92
N ARG A 52 -6.26 -1.29 -9.94
CA ARG A 52 -7.74 -1.15 -9.86
C ARG A 52 -8.24 0.29 -9.98
N GLY A 53 -7.33 1.27 -9.96
CA GLY A 53 -7.65 2.70 -9.97
C GLY A 53 -7.48 3.40 -11.32
N ASP A 54 -6.95 2.71 -12.33
CA ASP A 54 -6.84 3.29 -13.66
C ASP A 54 -7.99 2.78 -14.54
N ARG A 55 -8.99 3.63 -14.75
CA ARG A 55 -9.84 3.55 -15.96
C ARG A 55 -9.01 3.77 -17.23
N ILE A 56 -7.69 3.96 -17.10
CA ILE A 56 -6.71 3.91 -18.17
C ILE A 56 -5.82 2.70 -17.86
N GLY A 57 -6.24 1.47 -18.20
CA GLY A 57 -5.36 0.31 -18.01
C GLY A 57 -3.95 0.63 -18.48
N TYR A 58 -2.95 0.50 -17.60
CA TYR A 58 -1.56 0.89 -17.87
C TYR A 58 -1.13 0.33 -19.24
N SER A 59 -1.07 1.19 -20.25
CA SER A 59 -0.73 0.86 -21.65
C SER A 59 0.74 1.19 -21.93
N GLY A 60 1.57 1.23 -20.89
CA GLY A 60 3.00 1.42 -21.01
C GLY A 60 3.72 0.09 -21.26
N PRO A 61 4.91 0.10 -21.88
CA PRO A 61 5.72 -1.11 -22.01
C PRO A 61 5.95 -1.74 -20.63
N GLU A 62 5.92 -3.07 -20.60
CA GLU A 62 6.18 -3.90 -19.43
C GLU A 62 7.47 -3.42 -18.72
N ARG A 63 7.34 -2.81 -17.54
CA ARG A 63 8.48 -2.24 -16.80
C ARG A 63 9.48 -3.28 -16.28
N ARG A 64 9.15 -4.57 -16.39
CA ARG A 64 9.97 -5.69 -15.88
C ARG A 64 10.91 -6.30 -16.92
N ARG A 65 10.79 -5.97 -18.21
CA ARG A 65 11.76 -6.39 -19.24
C ARG A 65 12.72 -5.25 -19.60
N ALA A 66 13.64 -4.99 -18.70
CA ALA A 66 14.87 -4.26 -19.03
C ALA A 66 16.05 -4.84 -18.25
N ILE A 67 16.42 -6.08 -18.56
CA ILE A 67 17.81 -6.50 -18.48
C ILE A 67 18.08 -7.27 -19.78
N ARG A 68 18.56 -6.54 -20.79
CA ARG A 68 19.03 -7.13 -22.03
C ARG A 68 20.43 -7.67 -21.74
N ALA A 69 20.63 -8.95 -22.02
CA ALA A 69 21.94 -9.58 -22.10
C ALA A 69 22.83 -8.81 -23.09
N ALA A 70 24.09 -8.63 -22.70
CA ALA A 70 25.22 -8.31 -23.57
C ALA A 70 26.29 -9.36 -23.34
#